data_AF-X1PZX4-F1
#
_entry.id   AF-X1PZX4-F1
#
_cell.length_a   1.000
_cell.length_b   1.000
_cell.length_c   1.000
_cell.angle_alpha   90.00
_cell.angle_beta   90.00
_cell.angle_gamma   90.00
#
_symmetry.space_group_name_H-M   'P 1'
#
loop_
_entity.id
_entity.type
_entity.pdbx_description
1 polymer ?
#
loop_
_entity_poly.entity_id
_entity_poly.type
_entity_poly.pdbx_seq_one_letter_code
_entity_poly.pdbx_strand_id
1 'polypeptide(L)' 'MTRRKVTPEIVEEMKRLRGEGLSYGKIADRLGLNPMTVYNHLREKGRPGFRERLKRKLGLK' A
#
# COMPACT_ATOMS: atom_id res chain seq x y z
N MET A 1 1.83 13.23 13.66
CA MET A 1 2.32 12.34 12.58
C MET A 1 1.61 12.68 11.29
N THR A 2 2.32 13.23 10.30
CA THR A 2 1.76 13.57 8.99
C THR A 2 1.28 12.31 8.29
N ARG A 3 0.00 12.25 7.90
CA ARG A 3 -0.54 11.16 7.08
C ARG A 3 0.15 11.20 5.72
N ARG A 4 1.18 10.37 5.53
CA ARG A 4 1.81 10.18 4.21
C ARG A 4 0.76 9.53 3.31
N LYS A 5 0.41 10.20 2.21
CA LYS A 5 -0.57 9.67 1.24
C LYS A 5 0.05 8.44 0.61
N VAL A 6 -0.59 7.28 0.75
CA VAL A 6 -0.15 6.06 0.06
C VAL A 6 -0.28 6.32 -1.43
N THR A 7 0.85 6.33 -2.15
CA THR A 7 1.20 6.31 -3.60
C THR A 7 0.83 5.07 -4.43
N PRO A 8 0.51 5.02 -5.76
CA PRO A 8 0.42 3.72 -6.42
C PRO A 8 1.82 3.12 -6.48
N GLU A 9 2.82 3.99 -6.70
CA GLU A 9 4.25 3.71 -6.58
C GLU A 9 4.59 3.12 -5.21
N ILE A 10 4.08 3.71 -4.13
CA ILE A 10 4.26 3.19 -2.77
C ILE A 10 3.67 1.78 -2.60
N VAL A 11 2.54 1.46 -3.25
CA VAL A 11 1.93 0.12 -3.19
C VAL A 11 2.76 -0.89 -3.97
N GLU A 12 3.29 -0.52 -5.13
CA GLU A 12 4.21 -1.36 -5.89
C GLU A 12 5.50 -1.60 -5.10
N GLU A 13 6.02 -0.57 -4.43
CA GLU A 13 7.18 -0.70 -3.53
C GLU A 13 6.87 -1.62 -2.33
N MET A 14 5.66 -1.54 -1.74
CA MET A 14 5.25 -2.50 -0.70
C MET A 14 5.28 -3.95 -1.19
N LYS A 15 4.82 -4.22 -2.43
CA LYS A 15 4.83 -5.55 -3.02
C LYS A 15 6.24 -6.02 -3.32
N ARG A 16 7.10 -5.14 -3.86
CA ARG A 16 8.51 -5.41 -4.13
C ARG A 16 9.25 -5.78 -2.85
N LEU A 17 9.18 -4.93 -1.82
CA LEU A 17 9.81 -5.19 -0.53
C LEU A 17 9.28 -6.46 0.14
N ARG A 18 8.00 -6.80 -0.08
CA ARG A 18 7.45 -8.08 0.38
C ARG A 18 8.01 -9.27 -0.39
N GLY A 19 8.21 -9.15 -1.70
CA GLY A 19 8.89 -10.15 -2.53
C GLY A 19 10.34 -10.39 -2.11
N GLU A 20 11.00 -9.35 -1.61
CA GLU A 20 12.34 -9.45 -0.99
C GLU A 20 12.33 -10.10 0.41
N GLY A 21 11.17 -10.51 0.93
CA GLY A 21 11.04 -11.20 2.21
C GLY A 21 10.97 -10.29 3.44
N LEU A 22 10.82 -8.97 3.26
CA LEU A 22 10.69 -8.06 4.40
C LEU A 22 9.36 -8.26 5.13
N SER A 23 9.40 -8.17 6.47
CA SER A 23 8.21 -8.17 7.32
C SER A 23 7.44 -6.86 7.19
N TYR A 24 6.12 -6.89 7.41
CA TYR A 24 5.24 -5.71 7.29
C TYR A 24 5.72 -4.50 8.11
N GLY A 25 6.29 -4.73 9.30
CA GLY A 25 6.86 -3.68 10.15
C GLY A 25 8.06 -2.98 9.50
N LYS A 26 8.99 -3.73 8.92
CA LYS A 26 10.16 -3.16 8.22
C LYS A 26 9.76 -2.40 6.95
N ILE A 27 8.78 -2.92 6.22
CA ILE A 27 8.22 -2.24 5.05
C ILE A 27 7.59 -0.91 5.46
N ALA A 28 6.82 -0.92 6.55
CA ALA A 28 6.16 0.27 7.08
C ALA A 28 7.17 1.33 7.54
N ASP A 29 8.20 0.91 8.28
CA ASP A 29 9.28 1.79 8.74
C ASP A 29 10.01 2.43 7.54
N ARG A 30 10.42 1.61 6.56
CA ARG A 30 11.13 2.07 5.36
C ARG A 30 10.32 3.06 4.52
N LEU A 31 9.00 2.91 4.49
CA LEU A 31 8.09 3.78 3.74
C LEU A 31 7.52 4.93 4.59
N GLY A 32 7.81 4.97 5.90
CA GLY A 32 7.21 5.93 6.83
C GLY A 32 5.69 5.81 6.94
N LEU A 33 5.19 4.58 6.94
CA LEU A 33 3.77 4.23 6.96
C LEU A 33 3.41 3.45 8.23
N ASN A 34 2.11 3.26 8.45
CA ASN A 34 1.64 2.39 9.51
C ASN A 34 1.72 0.92 9.05
N PRO A 35 2.24 -0.01 9.86
CA PRO A 35 2.24 -1.44 9.52
C PRO A 35 0.85 -2.00 9.21
N MET A 36 -0.20 -1.46 9.83
CA MET A 36 -1.59 -1.78 9.49
C MET A 36 -1.96 -1.35 8.06
N THR A 37 -1.42 -0.22 7.58
CA THR A 37 -1.61 0.25 6.21
C THR A 37 -0.95 -0.70 5.21
N VAL A 38 0.28 -1.14 5.51
CA VAL A 38 1.00 -2.13 4.69
C VAL A 38 0.23 -3.45 4.66
N TYR A 39 -0.21 -3.94 5.82
CA TYR A 39 -1.01 -5.16 5.92
C TYR A 39 -2.30 -5.06 5.11
N ASN A 40 -3.06 -3.98 5.26
CA ASN A 40 -4.31 -3.78 4.52
C ASN A 40 -4.12 -3.71 3.00
N HIS A 41 -3.01 -3.14 2.53
CA HIS A 41 -2.70 -3.08 1.10
C HIS A 41 -2.12 -4.38 0.53
N LEU A 42 -1.45 -5.18 1.34
CA LEU A 42 -0.88 -6.47 0.91
C LEU A 42 -1.83 -7.67 1.16
N ARG A 43 -2.87 -7.52 1.99
CA ARG A 43 -3.84 -8.58 2.32
C ARG A 43 -4.86 -8.87 1.22
N GLU A 44 -4.71 -8.30 0.04
CA GLU A 44 -5.77 -8.31 -0.96
C GLU A 44 -5.77 -9.57 -1.83
N LYS A 45 -6.30 -10.68 -1.30
CA LYS A 45 -6.99 -11.66 -2.12
C LYS A 45 -8.33 -11.06 -2.56
N GLY A 46 -8.34 -10.35 -3.70
CA GLY A 46 -9.54 -10.13 -4.52
C GLY A 46 -10.41 -8.90 -4.25
N ARG A 47 -9.88 -7.77 -3.77
CA ARG A 47 -10.72 -6.61 -3.44
C ARG A 47 -10.16 -5.27 -3.90
N PRO A 48 -10.40 -4.83 -5.15
CA PRO A 48 -9.67 -3.73 -5.81
C PRO A 48 -9.24 -2.64 -4.84
N GLY A 49 -7.93 -2.49 -4.65
CA GLY A 49 -7.33 -1.69 -3.60
C GLY A 49 -7.90 -0.28 -3.52
N PHE A 50 -7.70 0.39 -2.38
CA PHE A 50 -8.26 1.71 -2.09
C PHE A 50 -8.15 2.69 -3.27
N ARG A 51 -7.06 2.58 -4.06
CA ARG A 51 -6.83 3.31 -5.31
C ARG A 51 -7.66 2.90 -6.50
N GLU A 52 -7.94 1.63 -6.73
CA GLU A 52 -8.90 1.23 -7.77
C GLU A 52 -10.30 1.72 -7.38
N ARG A 53 -10.68 1.60 -6.10
CA ARG A 53 -11.91 2.25 -5.62
C ARG A 53 -11.86 3.76 -5.81
N LEU A 54 -10.71 4.40 -5.58
CA LEU A 54 -10.55 5.85 -5.76
C LEU A 54 -10.57 6.24 -7.24
N LYS A 55 -9.88 5.50 -8.13
CA LYS A 55 -9.87 5.70 -9.58
C LYS A 55 -11.27 5.51 -10.15
N ARG A 56 -11.96 4.43 -9.76
CA ARG A 56 -13.38 4.19 -10.08
C ARG A 56 -14.27 5.33 -9.58
N LYS A 57 -14.01 5.85 -8.37
CA LYS A 57 -14.77 6.97 -7.79
C LYS A 57 -14.45 8.33 -8.43
N LEU A 58 -13.22 8.53 -8.91
CA LEU A 58 -12.73 9.76 -9.52
C LEU A 58 -12.87 9.77 -11.06
N GLY A 59 -13.34 8.68 -11.66
CA GLY A 59 -13.54 8.57 -13.12
C GLY A 59 -12.25 8.68 -13.94
N LEU A 60 -11.09 8.43 -13.31
CA LEU A 60 -9.79 8.53 -13.98
C LEU A 60 -9.58 7.25 -14.82
N LYS A 61 -9.85 7.37 -16.12
CA LYS A 61 -9.57 6.34 -17.15
C LYS A 61 -8.06 6.16 -17.34
#